data_AF-A0A5S9MB79-F1
#
_entry.id   AF-A0A5S9MB79-F1
#
_cell.length_a   1.000
_cell.length_b   1.000
_cell.length_c   1.000
_cell.angle_alpha   90.00
_cell.angle_beta   90.00
_cell.angle_gamma   90.00
#
_symmetry.space_group_name_H-M   'P 1'
#
loop_
_entity.id
_entity.type
_entity.pdbx_description
1 polymer ?
#
loop_
_entity_poly.entity_id
_entity_poly.type
_entity_poly.pdbx_seq_one_letter_code
_entity_poly.pdbx_strand_id
1 'polypeptide(L)'
;MSMAYEEYMRQLVVPMRQELTSAGFQELTTEEEVEQTMQEAEGTTFVVVNSVCGCAAGLARPAATQAVMKAEKTPDRIVTVFLLVRTGKQRQK
;
A
#
# COMPACT_ATOMS: atom_id res chain seq x y z
N MET A 1 14.90 17.75 6.74
CA MET A 1 15.26 16.54 7.52
C MET A 1 16.56 16.00 6.93
N SER A 2 17.43 15.37 7.73
CA SER A 2 18.72 14.90 7.22
C SER A 2 18.54 13.72 6.26
N MET A 3 19.27 13.71 5.14
CA MET A 3 19.25 12.63 4.14
C MET A 3 19.40 11.22 4.75
N ALA A 4 20.17 11.11 5.84
CA ALA A 4 20.37 9.85 6.56
C ALA A 4 19.09 9.32 7.23
N TYR A 5 18.22 10.19 7.72
CA TYR A 5 16.96 9.79 8.35
C TYR A 5 15.97 9.26 7.31
N GLU A 6 15.90 9.90 6.15
CA GLU A 6 15.01 9.47 5.06
C GLU A 6 15.45 8.11 4.51
N GLU A 7 16.75 7.89 4.31
CA GLU A 7 17.27 6.59 3.87
C GLU A 7 17.04 5.50 4.92
N TYR A 8 17.26 5.80 6.20
CA TYR A 8 16.97 4.86 7.29
C TYR A 8 15.49 4.45 7.30
N MET A 9 14.59 5.41 7.21
CA MET A 9 13.15 5.15 7.16
C MET A 9 12.75 4.39 5.89
N ARG A 10 13.38 4.69 4.74
CA ARG A 10 13.17 3.98 3.48
C ARG A 10 13.51 2.50 3.62
N GLN A 11 14.66 2.17 4.22
CA GLN A 11 15.07 0.79 4.47
C GLN A 11 14.15 0.09 5.47
N LEU A 12 13.69 0.78 6.51
CA LEU A 12 12.82 0.21 7.54
C LEU A 12 11.44 -0.22 7.02
N VAL A 13 10.90 0.50 6.03
CA VAL A 13 9.57 0.20 5.46
C VAL A 13 9.59 -0.87 4.37
N VAL A 14 10.77 -1.22 3.82
CA VAL A 14 10.91 -2.28 2.78
C VAL A 14 10.18 -3.57 3.15
N PRO A 15 10.42 -4.19 4.33
CA PRO A 15 9.75 -5.45 4.67
C PRO A 15 8.22 -5.29 4.78
N MET A 16 7.75 -4.12 5.21
CA MET A 16 6.31 -3.84 5.36
C MET A 16 5.60 -3.68 4.00
N ARG A 17 6.33 -3.22 2.98
CA ARG A 17 5.84 -3.15 1.60
C ARG A 17 5.85 -4.53 0.95
N GLN A 18 6.95 -5.27 1.14
CA GLN A 18 7.13 -6.62 0.62
C GLN A 18 6.04 -7.59 1.08
N GLU A 19 5.52 -7.45 2.30
CA GLU A 19 4.44 -8.29 2.82
C GLU A 19 3.17 -8.24 1.94
N LEU A 20 2.82 -7.05 1.44
CA LEU A 20 1.66 -6.87 0.55
C LEU A 20 2.02 -7.15 -0.92
N THR A 21 3.16 -6.67 -1.40
CA THR A 21 3.54 -6.89 -2.82
C THR A 21 3.80 -8.36 -3.13
N SER A 22 4.33 -9.14 -2.18
CA SER A 22 4.49 -10.59 -2.34
C SER A 22 3.16 -11.33 -2.38
N ALA A 23 2.09 -10.75 -1.84
CA ALA A 23 0.73 -11.27 -1.91
C ALA A 23 -0.03 -10.80 -3.17
N GLY A 24 0.63 -10.10 -4.08
CA GLY A 24 0.08 -9.65 -5.37
C GLY A 24 -0.48 -8.22 -5.36
N PHE A 25 -0.40 -7.48 -4.26
CA PHE A 25 -0.85 -6.08 -4.24
C PHE A 25 0.10 -5.20 -5.06
N GLN A 26 -0.47 -4.41 -5.97
CA GLN A 26 0.28 -3.39 -6.69
C GLN A 26 0.49 -2.17 -5.80
N GLU A 27 1.74 -1.78 -5.60
CA GLU A 27 2.08 -0.59 -4.82
C GLU A 27 1.98 0.68 -5.67
N LEU A 28 1.24 1.67 -5.16
CA LEU A 28 1.11 2.99 -5.76
C LEU A 28 1.94 3.97 -4.93
N THR A 29 2.88 4.63 -5.59
CA THR A 29 3.89 5.48 -4.95
C THR A 29 3.72 6.96 -5.28
N THR A 30 3.06 7.29 -6.39
CA THR A 30 2.85 8.67 -6.85
C THR A 30 1.37 9.08 -6.83
N GLU A 31 1.08 10.38 -6.95
CA GLU A 31 -0.31 10.86 -7.04
C GLU A 31 -0.92 10.43 -8.37
N GLU A 32 -0.13 10.53 -9.43
CA GLU A 32 -0.51 10.22 -10.79
C GLU A 32 -0.85 8.73 -10.92
N GLU A 33 -0.09 7.83 -10.30
CA GLU A 33 -0.39 6.40 -10.26
C GLU A 33 -1.72 6.12 -9.56
N VAL A 34 -2.03 6.84 -8.48
CA VAL A 34 -3.30 6.71 -7.76
C VAL A 34 -4.45 7.22 -8.62
N GLU A 35 -4.31 8.41 -9.20
CA GLU A 35 -5.35 9.02 -10.02
C GLU A 35 -5.63 8.18 -11.28
N GLN A 36 -4.59 7.73 -11.97
CA GLN A 36 -4.72 6.84 -13.13
C GLN A 36 -5.38 5.51 -12.74
N THR A 37 -4.95 4.89 -11.64
CA THR A 37 -5.57 3.64 -11.16
C THR A 37 -7.05 3.82 -10.88
N MET A 38 -7.46 4.96 -10.30
CA MET A 38 -8.86 5.26 -10.01
C MET A 38 -9.68 5.59 -11.25
N GLN A 39 -9.09 6.23 -12.26
CA GLN A 39 -9.74 6.53 -13.54
C GLN A 39 -9.94 5.27 -14.40
N GLU A 40 -8.96 4.36 -14.38
CA GLU A 40 -8.99 3.09 -15.12
C GLU A 40 -9.66 1.95 -14.34
N ALA A 41 -10.12 2.21 -13.11
CA ALA A 41 -10.74 1.21 -12.25
C ALA A 41 -12.11 0.80 -12.79
N GLU A 42 -12.14 -0.32 -13.50
CA GLU A 42 -13.36 -1.04 -13.85
C GLU A 42 -13.54 -2.25 -12.92
N GLY A 43 -14.77 -2.49 -12.45
CA GLY A 43 -15.07 -3.59 -11.53
C GLY A 43 -14.79 -3.26 -10.07
N THR A 44 -14.20 -4.20 -9.34
CA THR A 44 -13.96 -4.12 -7.89
C THR A 44 -12.48 -3.97 -7.58
N THR A 45 -12.13 -2.89 -6.87
CA THR A 45 -10.75 -2.62 -6.44
C THR A 45 -10.66 -2.72 -4.93
N PHE A 46 -9.75 -3.56 -4.44
CA PHE A 46 -9.43 -3.65 -3.03
C PHE A 46 -8.16 -2.85 -2.72
N VAL A 47 -8.34 -1.75 -1.99
CA VAL A 47 -7.29 -0.80 -1.65
C VAL A 47 -6.87 -1.00 -0.19
N VAL A 48 -5.60 -1.30 0.03
CA VAL A 48 -5.02 -1.39 1.38
C VAL A 48 -4.15 -0.18 1.65
N VAL A 49 -4.63 0.68 2.56
CA VAL A 49 -3.87 1.81 3.07
C VAL A 49 -2.90 1.29 4.14
N ASN A 50 -1.65 1.10 3.74
CA ASN A 50 -0.60 0.53 4.60
C ASN A 50 0.04 1.63 5.47
N SER A 51 0.49 1.25 6.65
CA SER A 51 1.16 2.15 7.61
C SER A 51 2.20 1.39 8.43
N VAL A 52 3.03 2.13 9.18
CA VAL A 52 4.00 1.53 10.12
C VAL A 52 3.39 1.21 11.48
N CYS A 53 2.10 1.52 11.71
CA CYS A 53 1.45 1.29 12.99
C CYS A 53 1.38 -0.21 13.30
N GLY A 54 1.50 -0.57 14.58
CA GLY A 54 1.47 -1.98 15.01
C GLY A 54 0.18 -2.73 14.64
N CYS A 55 -0.96 -2.02 14.54
CA CYS A 55 -2.22 -2.61 14.07
C CYS A 55 -2.17 -3.01 12.59
N ALA A 56 -1.40 -2.29 11.75
CA ALA A 56 -1.22 -2.65 10.36
C ALA A 56 -0.42 -3.95 10.25
N ALA A 57 0.61 -4.12 11.10
CA ALA A 57 1.43 -5.32 11.15
C ALA A 57 0.68 -6.54 11.69
N GLY A 58 -0.06 -6.38 12.80
CA GLY A 58 -0.71 -7.52 13.47
C GLY A 58 -2.06 -7.93 12.88
N LEU A 59 -2.75 -7.03 12.18
CA LEU A 59 -4.13 -7.23 11.74
C LEU A 59 -4.31 -6.93 10.26
N ALA A 60 -4.05 -5.69 9.83
CA ALA A 60 -4.48 -5.25 8.50
C ALA A 60 -3.77 -5.99 7.36
N ARG A 61 -2.43 -6.10 7.39
CA ARG A 61 -1.68 -6.82 6.34
C ARG A 61 -1.97 -8.32 6.34
N PRO A 62 -1.93 -9.04 7.48
CA PRO A 62 -2.29 -10.45 7.51
C PRO A 62 -3.73 -10.73 7.08
N ALA A 63 -4.68 -9.87 7.48
CA ALA A 63 -6.08 -10.03 7.08
C ALA A 63 -6.27 -9.80 5.58
N ALA A 64 -5.63 -8.76 5.01
CA ALA A 64 -5.73 -8.46 3.59
C ALA A 64 -5.14 -9.58 2.72
N THR A 65 -3.96 -10.10 3.07
CA THR A 65 -3.32 -11.19 2.32
C THR A 65 -4.14 -12.48 2.42
N GLN A 66 -4.63 -12.82 3.61
CA GLN A 66 -5.49 -14.00 3.78
C GLN A 66 -6.84 -13.86 3.08
N ALA A 67 -7.43 -12.66 3.07
CA ALA A 67 -8.68 -12.40 2.37
C ALA A 67 -8.52 -12.63 0.86
N VAL A 68 -7.46 -12.09 0.25
CA VAL A 68 -7.18 -12.30 -1.18
C VAL A 68 -6.90 -13.76 -1.50
N MET A 69 -6.19 -14.49 -0.62
CA MET A 69 -5.85 -15.89 -0.86
C MET A 69 -7.01 -16.87 -0.64
N LYS A 70 -7.96 -16.56 0.25
CA LYS A 70 -9.04 -17.47 0.67
C LYS A 70 -10.41 -17.10 0.13
N ALA A 71 -10.60 -15.90 -0.41
CA ALA A 71 -11.90 -15.49 -0.91
C ALA A 71 -12.27 -16.25 -2.19
N GLU A 72 -13.51 -16.75 -2.25
CA GLU A 72 -14.08 -17.34 -3.46
C GLU A 72 -14.33 -16.29 -4.56
N LYS A 73 -14.52 -15.02 -4.16
CA LYS A 73 -14.67 -13.87 -5.05
C LYS A 73 -13.51 -12.91 -4.80
N THR A 74 -12.57 -12.86 -5.73
CA THR A 74 -11.44 -11.96 -5.67
C THR A 74 -11.76 -10.63 -6.34
N PRO A 75 -11.26 -9.50 -5.81
CA PRO A 75 -11.31 -8.22 -6.51
C PRO A 75 -10.56 -8.31 -7.84
N ASP A 76 -10.99 -7.53 -8.83
CA ASP A 76 -10.32 -7.44 -10.13
C ASP A 76 -8.95 -6.76 -10.01
N ARG A 77 -8.83 -5.83 -9.05
CA ARG A 77 -7.60 -5.09 -8.75
C ARG A 77 -7.33 -5.09 -7.26
N ILE A 78 -6.08 -5.37 -6.90
CA ILE A 78 -5.58 -5.30 -5.53
C ILE A 78 -4.41 -4.31 -5.48
N VAL A 79 -4.57 -3.22 -4.73
CA VAL A 79 -3.61 -2.12 -4.71
C VAL A 79 -3.31 -1.68 -3.29
N THR A 80 -2.12 -1.13 -3.06
CA THR A 80 -1.71 -0.62 -1.76
C THR A 80 -1.02 0.74 -1.86
N VAL A 81 -1.30 1.59 -0.88
CA VAL A 81 -0.68 2.91 -0.73
C VAL A 81 -0.03 2.97 0.64
N PHE A 82 1.23 3.40 0.73
CA PHE A 82 1.99 3.42 1.99
C PHE A 82 2.03 4.83 2.60
N LEU A 83 1.47 4.99 3.80
CA LEU A 83 1.19 6.32 4.37
C LEU A 83 2.34 7.00 5.14
N LEU A 84 3.58 6.49 5.11
CA LEU A 84 4.66 7.00 5.99
C LEU A 84 5.98 7.44 5.33
N VAL A 85 6.01 7.76 4.04
CA VAL A 85 7.12 8.53 3.45
C VAL A 85 6.54 9.52 2.45
N ARG A 86 5.94 10.60 2.96
CA ARG A 86 5.53 11.73 2.12
C ARG A 86 6.68 12.73 2.04
N THR A 87 7.58 12.53 1.10
CA THR A 87 8.41 13.61 0.57
C THR A 87 7.50 14.59 -0.17
N GLY A 88 6.91 15.53 0.57
CA GLY A 88 6.26 16.77 0.13
C GLY A 88 5.46 16.75 -1.18
N LYS A 89 4.16 16.40 -1.13
CA LYS A 89 3.02 16.88 -1.97
C LYS A 89 2.04 15.74 -2.16
N GLN A 90 1.20 15.44 -1.15
CA GLN A 90 0.06 14.53 -1.37
C GLN A 90 -1.23 14.94 -0.66
N ARG A 91 -1.53 16.24 -0.55
CA ARG A 91 -2.83 16.64 0.02
C ARG A 91 -3.83 16.59 -1.13
N GLN A 92 -4.46 15.42 -1.35
CA GLN A 92 -5.78 15.40 -1.97
C GLN A 92 -6.69 16.24 -1.07
N LYS A 93 -7.08 17.39 -1.60
CA LYS A 93 -8.13 18.24 -1.05
C LYS A 93 -9.46 17.80 -1.64
#